data_AF-A0A5E4GLM1-F1
#
_entry.id   AF-A0A5E4GLM1-F1
#
_cell.length_a   1.000
_cell.length_b   1.000
_cell.length_c   1.000
_cell.angle_alpha   90.00
_cell.angle_beta   90.00
_cell.angle_gamma   90.00
#
_symmetry.space_group_name_H-M   'P 1'
#
loop_
_entity.id
_entity.type
_entity.pdbx_description
1 polymer ?
#
loop_
_entity_poly.entity_id
_entity_poly.type
_entity_poly.pdbx_seq_one_letter_code
_entity_poly.pdbx_strand_id
1 'polypeptide(L)'
;SRLLGLKSHDCHTLMQQLLPVGIRSVLEKPARYAITRLCFFFNAICAKTVDVSKLDKLEEDVVVTMCLLEKYFPPSFFDIMVHLVVHLVREVRLCGPVYFRWMYPLERYMKVLKGYVQNRTRPEGCIAERYIAEEAVEFCTQHLSDVSTVGVPSSQKMGVSKPLSGCTNTEEVLPYIEQHMIHIKTAYPKFRKRTKWLQDKHNSTFIQWLPFKVQSELEEDNHGVSENLRWLAVGPNMAVPLYRSYLIKGIKFNIKAQDDVRTTQNSGVYLLAQTMQVVSAKDKNPILSNMGFYGVIQEIWDLDYQKFTIPVFREYNDVIGDEVLGDVIIECEPFTRGMPNVDTFDEP
;
A
#
# COMPACT_ATOMS: atom_id res chain seq x y z
N SER A 1 23.59 -1.01 -4.15
CA SER A 1 22.14 -1.13 -3.93
C SER A 1 21.49 -1.60 -5.23
N ARG A 2 20.64 -2.65 -5.20
CA ARG A 2 19.82 -3.03 -6.35
C ARG A 2 18.44 -2.40 -6.16
N LEU A 3 17.99 -1.61 -7.12
CA LEU A 3 16.59 -1.16 -7.16
C LEU A 3 15.74 -2.38 -7.52
N LEU A 4 14.86 -2.79 -6.62
CA LEU A 4 13.96 -3.93 -6.78
C LEU A 4 12.51 -3.44 -6.66
N GLY A 5 11.57 -4.12 -7.34
CA GLY A 5 10.14 -3.82 -7.27
C GLY A 5 9.65 -2.69 -8.18
N LEU A 6 10.51 -2.13 -9.04
CA LEU A 6 10.10 -1.10 -10.01
C LEU A 6 9.18 -1.68 -11.09
N LYS A 7 8.07 -0.98 -11.35
CA LYS A 7 7.16 -1.26 -12.47
C LYS A 7 7.57 -0.43 -13.70
N SER A 8 6.98 -0.74 -14.86
CA SER A 8 7.27 -0.04 -16.14
C SER A 8 7.14 1.49 -16.02
N HIS A 9 6.11 1.96 -15.31
CA HIS A 9 5.89 3.39 -15.02
C HIS A 9 7.05 4.02 -14.22
N ASP A 10 7.58 3.30 -13.24
CA ASP A 10 8.65 3.80 -12.37
C ASP A 10 9.95 3.89 -13.17
N CYS A 11 10.26 2.86 -13.97
CA CYS A 11 11.39 2.87 -14.90
C CYS A 11 11.31 4.02 -15.91
N HIS A 12 10.12 4.29 -16.43
CA HIS A 12 9.88 5.39 -17.35
C HIS A 12 10.09 6.76 -16.70
N THR A 13 9.57 6.96 -15.49
CA THR A 13 9.77 8.19 -14.70
C THR A 13 11.25 8.39 -14.37
N LEU A 14 11.94 7.32 -13.98
CA LEU A 14 13.38 7.33 -13.74
C LEU A 14 14.16 7.75 -14.99
N MET A 15 13.86 7.17 -16.15
CA MET A 15 14.51 7.51 -17.41
C MET A 15 14.35 9.00 -17.75
N GLN A 16 13.15 9.55 -17.61
CA GLN A 16 12.87 10.92 -18.06
C GLN A 16 13.42 11.99 -17.13
N GLN A 17 13.38 11.77 -15.82
CA GLN A 17 13.65 12.83 -14.83
C GLN A 17 14.94 12.62 -14.04
N LEU A 18 15.21 11.39 -13.63
CA LEU A 18 16.26 11.10 -12.64
C LEU A 18 17.54 10.57 -13.28
N LEU A 19 17.43 9.86 -14.41
CA LEU A 19 18.57 9.26 -15.09
C LEU A 19 19.58 10.32 -15.56
N PRO A 20 19.20 11.46 -16.19
CA PRO A 20 20.17 12.50 -16.57
C PRO A 20 20.98 13.05 -15.39
N VAL A 21 20.36 13.14 -14.21
CA VAL A 21 21.00 13.60 -12.98
C VAL A 21 21.91 12.51 -12.42
N GLY A 22 21.43 11.27 -12.35
CA GLY A 22 22.14 10.13 -11.77
C GLY A 22 23.42 9.75 -12.51
N ILE A 23 23.45 9.93 -13.84
CA ILE A 23 24.65 9.62 -14.64
C ILE A 23 25.69 10.74 -14.65
N ARG A 24 25.43 11.89 -13.99
CA ARG A 24 26.27 13.10 -14.08
C ARG A 24 27.69 12.85 -13.57
N SER A 25 27.87 12.13 -12.48
CA SER A 25 29.19 11.83 -11.91
C SER A 25 29.76 10.49 -12.36
N VAL A 26 29.00 9.69 -13.12
CA VAL A 26 29.32 8.28 -13.40
C VAL A 26 29.87 8.09 -14.81
N LEU A 27 29.29 8.76 -15.81
CA LEU A 27 29.64 8.56 -17.22
C LEU A 27 30.50 9.70 -17.79
N GLU A 28 31.36 9.35 -18.75
CA GLU A 28 32.13 10.33 -19.52
C GLU A 28 31.22 11.31 -20.26
N LYS A 29 31.69 12.54 -20.44
CA LYS A 29 30.90 13.64 -21.03
C LYS A 29 30.18 13.25 -22.33
N PRO A 30 30.80 12.54 -23.30
CA PRO A 30 30.15 12.25 -24.58
C PRO A 30 29.02 11.21 -24.46
N ALA A 31 29.25 10.14 -23.69
CA ALA A 31 28.22 9.11 -23.44
C ALA A 31 27.06 9.67 -22.63
N ARG A 32 27.37 10.47 -21.60
CA ARG A 32 26.36 11.18 -20.80
C ARG A 32 25.49 12.07 -21.68
N TYR A 33 26.10 12.85 -22.56
CA TYR A 33 25.38 13.74 -23.47
C TYR A 33 24.40 12.97 -24.37
N ALA A 34 24.82 11.84 -24.94
CA ALA A 34 23.95 11.00 -25.77
C ALA A 34 22.72 10.48 -25.00
N ILE A 35 22.93 9.95 -23.79
CA ILE A 35 21.83 9.44 -22.94
C ILE A 35 20.91 10.58 -22.51
N THR A 36 21.46 11.73 -22.12
CA THR A 36 20.65 12.90 -21.72
C THR A 36 19.76 13.38 -22.86
N ARG A 37 20.25 13.40 -24.11
CA ARG A 37 19.41 13.73 -25.28
C ARG A 37 18.26 12.75 -25.46
N LEU A 38 18.52 11.45 -25.30
CA LEU A 38 17.49 10.42 -25.38
C LEU A 38 16.42 10.61 -24.29
N CYS A 39 16.84 10.93 -23.05
CA CYS A 39 15.90 11.17 -21.95
C CYS A 39 15.01 12.39 -22.23
N PHE A 40 15.58 13.49 -22.74
CA PHE A 40 14.82 14.68 -23.11
C PHE A 40 13.87 14.44 -24.29
N PHE A 41 14.29 13.62 -25.27
CA PHE A 41 13.41 13.18 -26.34
C PHE A 41 12.17 12.46 -25.79
N PHE A 42 12.36 11.46 -24.93
CA PHE A 42 11.24 10.74 -24.30
C PHE A 42 10.36 11.67 -23.46
N ASN A 43 10.96 12.58 -22.70
CA ASN A 43 10.20 13.57 -21.92
C ASN A 43 9.32 14.46 -22.83
N ALA A 44 9.84 14.87 -23.99
CA ALA A 44 9.09 15.71 -24.94
C ALA A 44 7.91 14.96 -25.58
N ILE A 45 8.10 13.73 -26.06
CA ILE A 45 7.03 12.97 -26.74
C ILE A 45 5.97 12.43 -25.76
N CYS A 46 6.34 12.22 -24.50
CA CYS A 46 5.42 11.73 -23.45
C CYS A 46 4.66 12.85 -22.73
N ALA A 47 4.84 14.10 -23.12
CA ALA A 47 4.08 15.21 -22.58
C ALA A 47 2.57 15.04 -22.84
N LYS A 48 1.75 15.57 -21.93
CA LYS A 48 0.28 15.51 -22.02
C LYS A 48 -0.26 16.20 -23.28
N THR A 49 0.45 17.21 -23.76
CA THR A 49 0.15 17.94 -24.98
C THR A 49 1.35 17.89 -25.92
N VAL A 50 1.08 17.81 -27.22
CA VAL A 50 2.11 17.74 -28.25
C VAL A 50 1.99 18.95 -29.16
N ASP A 51 3.12 19.65 -29.34
CA ASP A 51 3.24 20.77 -30.26
C ASP A 51 3.71 20.26 -31.63
N VAL A 52 2.77 20.21 -32.58
CA VAL A 52 3.00 19.65 -33.92
C VAL A 52 4.13 20.38 -34.66
N SER A 53 4.30 21.68 -34.41
CA SER A 53 5.33 22.49 -35.06
C SER A 53 6.77 22.07 -34.71
N LYS A 54 6.95 21.37 -33.58
CA LYS A 54 8.25 20.91 -33.09
C LYS A 54 8.57 19.47 -33.49
N LEU A 55 7.62 18.74 -34.10
CA LEU A 55 7.79 17.32 -34.40
C LEU A 55 8.88 17.07 -35.44
N ASP A 56 8.97 17.87 -36.50
CA ASP A 56 10.00 17.69 -37.53
C ASP A 56 11.41 17.80 -36.93
N LYS A 57 11.62 18.79 -36.06
CA LYS A 57 12.88 18.95 -35.34
C LYS A 57 13.15 17.79 -34.37
N LEU A 58 12.13 17.30 -33.65
CA LEU A 58 12.28 16.15 -32.77
C LEU A 58 12.65 14.87 -33.53
N GLU A 59 12.15 14.70 -34.75
CA GLU A 59 12.47 13.58 -35.65
C GLU A 59 13.93 13.63 -36.10
N GLU A 60 14.43 14.80 -36.50
CA GLU A 60 15.85 14.99 -36.81
C GLU A 60 16.74 14.76 -35.59
N ASP A 61 16.35 15.33 -34.43
CA ASP A 61 17.13 15.25 -33.20
C ASP A 61 17.26 13.81 -32.68
N VAL A 62 16.21 12.98 -32.79
CA VAL A 62 16.28 11.59 -32.33
C VAL A 62 17.16 10.73 -33.21
N VAL A 63 17.18 10.95 -34.53
CA VAL A 63 18.09 10.25 -35.46
C VAL A 63 19.54 10.53 -35.10
N VAL A 64 19.89 11.82 -34.88
CA VAL A 64 21.25 12.17 -34.44
C VAL A 64 21.56 11.57 -33.07
N THR A 65 20.58 11.53 -32.16
CA THR A 65 20.74 10.92 -30.83
C THR A 65 21.05 9.43 -30.94
N MET A 66 20.37 8.70 -31.82
CA MET A 66 20.63 7.29 -32.09
C MET A 66 22.05 7.06 -32.61
N CYS A 67 22.50 7.86 -33.59
CA CYS A 67 23.88 7.77 -34.09
C CYS A 67 24.94 8.08 -33.01
N LEU A 68 24.64 9.02 -32.10
CA LEU A 68 25.54 9.29 -30.96
C LEU A 68 25.60 8.11 -30.00
N LEU A 69 24.49 7.45 -29.72
CA LEU A 69 24.47 6.26 -28.89
C LEU A 69 25.29 5.14 -29.55
N GLU A 70 25.13 4.92 -30.85
CA GLU A 70 25.86 3.88 -31.61
C GLU A 70 27.38 4.04 -31.52
N LYS A 71 27.86 5.28 -31.38
CA LYS A 71 29.29 5.56 -31.21
C LYS A 71 29.85 5.08 -29.88
N TYR A 72 29.05 5.04 -28.82
CA TYR A 72 29.52 4.80 -27.44
C TYR A 72 29.06 3.47 -26.84
N PHE A 73 27.97 2.89 -27.33
CA PHE A 73 27.40 1.64 -26.84
C PHE A 73 27.73 0.46 -27.77
N PRO A 74 27.88 -0.76 -27.23
CA PRO A 74 28.17 -1.93 -28.05
C PRO A 74 27.01 -2.26 -28.99
N PRO A 75 27.27 -2.89 -30.16
CA PRO A 75 26.21 -3.29 -31.10
C PRO A 75 25.09 -4.14 -30.46
N SER A 76 25.39 -4.92 -29.42
CA SER A 76 24.41 -5.71 -28.68
C SER A 76 23.36 -4.87 -27.94
N PHE A 77 23.62 -3.58 -27.72
CA PHE A 77 22.63 -2.64 -27.18
C PHE A 77 21.56 -2.27 -28.22
N PHE A 78 21.90 -2.29 -29.50
CA PHE A 78 21.04 -1.83 -30.59
C PHE A 78 20.22 -2.98 -31.17
N ASP A 79 19.28 -3.46 -30.37
CA ASP A 79 18.26 -4.38 -30.87
C ASP A 79 17.12 -3.63 -31.59
N ILE A 80 16.15 -4.41 -32.06
CA ILE A 80 14.98 -3.88 -32.76
C ILE A 80 14.20 -2.87 -31.92
N MET A 81 14.14 -3.03 -30.60
CA MET A 81 13.39 -2.13 -29.71
C MET A 81 14.04 -0.75 -29.64
N VAL A 82 15.36 -0.72 -29.58
CA VAL A 82 16.14 0.52 -29.60
C VAL A 82 16.00 1.24 -30.94
N HIS A 83 15.90 0.49 -32.04
CA HIS A 83 15.66 1.07 -33.37
C HIS A 83 14.27 1.68 -33.53
N LEU A 84 13.23 1.14 -32.87
CA LEU A 84 11.86 1.67 -32.96
C LEU A 84 11.74 3.12 -32.48
N VAL A 85 12.69 3.61 -31.67
CA VAL A 85 12.69 4.97 -31.11
C VAL A 85 12.61 6.04 -32.22
N VAL A 86 13.24 5.83 -33.37
CA VAL A 86 13.22 6.81 -34.48
C VAL A 86 11.84 6.93 -35.13
N HIS A 87 10.97 5.93 -34.97
CA HIS A 87 9.63 5.92 -35.54
C HIS A 87 8.58 6.56 -34.62
N LEU A 88 8.92 6.81 -33.35
CA LEU A 88 7.97 7.32 -32.36
C LEU A 88 7.42 8.71 -32.73
N VAL A 89 8.21 9.56 -33.37
CA VAL A 89 7.73 10.90 -33.80
C VAL A 89 6.67 10.79 -34.88
N ARG A 90 6.89 9.91 -35.87
CA ARG A 90 5.89 9.60 -36.89
C ARG A 90 4.62 9.02 -36.27
N GLU A 91 4.76 8.15 -35.28
CA GLU A 91 3.64 7.56 -34.57
C GLU A 91 2.83 8.62 -33.80
N VAL A 92 3.50 9.57 -33.13
CA VAL A 92 2.85 10.71 -32.48
C VAL A 92 2.12 11.60 -33.48
N ARG A 93 2.68 11.81 -34.67
CA ARG A 93 2.03 12.59 -35.74
C ARG A 93 0.74 11.94 -36.22
N LEU A 94 0.69 10.61 -36.29
CA LEU A 94 -0.47 9.85 -36.77
C LEU A 94 -1.53 9.58 -35.70
N CYS A 95 -1.10 9.25 -34.49
CA CYS A 95 -1.97 8.72 -33.44
C CYS A 95 -2.17 9.69 -32.27
N GLY A 96 -1.52 10.86 -32.30
CA GLY A 96 -1.59 11.86 -31.24
C GLY A 96 -0.70 11.55 -30.02
N PRO A 97 -0.92 12.25 -28.89
CA PRO A 97 -0.08 12.16 -27.70
C PRO A 97 0.11 10.72 -27.20
N VAL A 98 1.34 10.37 -26.83
CA VAL A 98 1.70 9.00 -26.41
C VAL A 98 0.94 8.61 -25.14
N TYR A 99 0.65 9.57 -24.24
CA TYR A 99 -0.05 9.35 -22.97
C TYR A 99 -1.35 8.54 -23.10
N PHE A 100 -2.15 8.76 -24.16
CA PHE A 100 -3.41 8.04 -24.38
C PHE A 100 -3.23 6.60 -24.86
N ARG A 101 -2.03 6.24 -25.29
CA ARG A 101 -1.70 4.98 -25.97
C ARG A 101 -0.78 4.10 -25.14
N TRP A 102 -0.51 4.52 -23.90
CA TRP A 102 0.27 3.72 -22.96
C TRP A 102 -0.46 2.43 -22.61
N MET A 103 0.31 1.36 -22.46
CA MET A 103 -0.20 0.08 -21.98
C MET A 103 -0.55 0.11 -20.49
N TYR A 104 -0.12 1.12 -19.72
CA TYR A 104 -0.28 1.12 -18.26
C TYR A 104 -1.73 0.98 -17.76
N PRO A 105 -2.76 1.59 -18.38
CA PRO A 105 -4.15 1.33 -18.01
C PRO A 105 -4.57 -0.12 -18.28
N LEU A 106 -4.16 -0.68 -19.42
CA LEU A 106 -4.43 -2.07 -19.78
C LEU A 106 -3.73 -3.04 -18.83
N GLU A 107 -2.44 -2.83 -18.54
CA GLU A 107 -1.68 -3.62 -17.57
C GLU A 107 -2.29 -3.59 -16.17
N ARG A 108 -2.75 -2.40 -15.72
CA ARG A 108 -3.46 -2.25 -14.44
C ARG A 108 -4.78 -3.00 -14.44
N TYR A 109 -5.56 -2.90 -15.51
CA TYR A 109 -6.82 -3.63 -15.64
C TYR A 109 -6.59 -5.15 -15.68
N MET A 110 -5.59 -5.62 -16.43
CA MET A 110 -5.21 -7.03 -16.47
C MET A 110 -4.75 -7.54 -15.09
N LYS A 111 -4.11 -6.70 -14.25
CA LYS A 111 -3.81 -7.05 -12.86
C LYS A 111 -5.08 -7.31 -12.05
N VAL A 112 -6.12 -6.50 -12.25
CA VAL A 112 -7.44 -6.68 -11.60
C VAL A 112 -8.08 -7.99 -12.05
N LEU A 113 -8.18 -8.22 -13.36
CA LEU A 113 -8.74 -9.46 -13.92
C LEU A 113 -7.99 -10.71 -13.46
N LYS A 114 -6.66 -10.62 -13.34
CA LYS A 114 -5.85 -11.70 -12.78
C LYS A 114 -6.26 -12.04 -11.34
N GLY A 115 -6.70 -11.06 -10.56
CA GLY A 115 -7.25 -11.27 -9.22
C GLY A 115 -8.60 -12.01 -9.21
N TYR A 116 -9.34 -12.02 -10.32
CA TYR A 116 -10.62 -12.73 -10.43
C TYR A 116 -10.43 -14.23 -10.69
N VAL A 117 -9.27 -14.64 -11.20
CA VAL A 117 -8.98 -16.03 -11.52
C VAL A 117 -8.76 -16.84 -10.24
N GLN A 118 -9.83 -17.47 -9.75
CA GLN A 118 -9.78 -18.41 -8.62
C GLN A 118 -9.44 -19.83 -9.06
N ASN A 119 -9.82 -20.21 -10.28
CA ASN A 119 -9.50 -21.51 -10.87
C ASN A 119 -8.71 -21.33 -12.18
N ARG A 120 -7.43 -21.72 -12.16
CA ARG A 120 -6.53 -21.61 -13.32
C ARG A 120 -6.88 -22.53 -14.50
N THR A 121 -7.72 -23.55 -14.29
CA THR A 121 -8.18 -24.44 -15.38
C THR A 121 -9.32 -23.83 -16.21
N ARG A 122 -9.97 -22.77 -15.70
CA ARG A 122 -11.07 -22.06 -16.37
C ARG A 122 -11.01 -20.54 -16.08
N PRO A 123 -9.93 -19.86 -16.45
CA PRO A 123 -9.71 -18.47 -16.07
C PRO A 123 -10.76 -17.51 -16.65
N GLU A 124 -11.21 -17.74 -17.88
CA GLU A 124 -12.24 -16.93 -18.54
C GLU A 124 -13.58 -17.03 -17.81
N GLY A 125 -13.94 -18.23 -17.34
CA GLY A 125 -15.15 -18.46 -16.56
C GLY A 125 -15.14 -17.74 -15.22
N CYS A 126 -14.02 -17.79 -14.49
CA CYS A 126 -13.86 -17.07 -13.23
C CYS A 126 -13.93 -15.54 -13.42
N ILE A 127 -13.32 -15.04 -14.49
CA ILE A 127 -13.37 -13.61 -14.82
C ILE A 127 -14.82 -13.20 -15.14
N ALA A 128 -15.51 -13.95 -16.00
CA ALA A 128 -16.89 -13.65 -16.40
C ALA A 128 -17.86 -13.68 -15.21
N GLU A 129 -17.78 -14.70 -14.36
CA GLU A 129 -18.63 -14.83 -13.17
C GLU A 129 -18.45 -13.65 -12.20
N ARG A 130 -17.19 -13.28 -11.94
CA ARG A 130 -16.87 -12.17 -11.04
C ARG A 130 -17.26 -10.82 -11.62
N TYR A 131 -17.06 -10.64 -12.92
CA TYR A 131 -17.45 -9.43 -13.63
C TYR A 131 -18.97 -9.24 -13.63
N ILE A 132 -19.76 -10.32 -13.85
CA ILE A 132 -21.23 -10.29 -13.74
C ILE A 132 -21.66 -9.91 -12.32
N ALA A 133 -21.01 -10.46 -11.29
CA ALA A 133 -21.32 -10.11 -9.91
C ALA A 133 -21.05 -8.62 -9.62
N GLU A 134 -19.94 -8.08 -10.13
CA GLU A 134 -19.63 -6.65 -10.00
C GLU A 134 -20.62 -5.76 -10.75
N GLU A 135 -20.96 -6.07 -12.01
CA GLU A 135 -21.94 -5.31 -12.78
C GLU A 135 -23.34 -5.38 -12.16
N ALA A 136 -23.75 -6.53 -11.61
CA ALA A 136 -25.02 -6.67 -10.92
C ALA A 136 -25.08 -5.80 -9.65
N VAL A 137 -23.98 -5.74 -8.89
CA VAL A 137 -23.88 -4.85 -7.72
C VAL A 137 -23.92 -3.39 -8.18
N GLU A 138 -23.16 -3.03 -9.21
CA GLU A 138 -23.12 -1.66 -9.73
C GLU A 138 -24.50 -1.21 -10.26
N PHE A 139 -25.16 -2.05 -11.05
CA PHE A 139 -26.52 -1.82 -11.55
C PHE A 139 -27.52 -1.63 -10.40
N CYS A 140 -27.48 -2.52 -9.40
CA CYS A 140 -28.32 -2.41 -8.21
C CYS A 140 -28.06 -1.09 -7.47
N THR A 141 -26.80 -0.67 -7.34
CA THR A 141 -26.47 0.60 -6.66
C THR A 141 -26.96 1.83 -7.42
N GLN A 142 -27.03 1.77 -8.75
CA GLN A 142 -27.56 2.88 -9.56
C GLN A 142 -29.09 2.94 -9.53
N HIS A 143 -29.78 1.80 -9.54
CA HIS A 143 -31.26 1.75 -9.53
C HIS A 143 -31.89 1.85 -8.14
N LEU A 144 -31.10 1.63 -7.09
CA LEU A 144 -31.51 1.78 -5.70
C LEU A 144 -31.00 3.10 -5.10
N SER A 145 -30.79 4.14 -5.92
CA SER A 145 -30.26 5.44 -5.48
C SER A 145 -31.08 6.09 -4.36
N ASP A 146 -32.39 5.82 -4.33
CA ASP A 146 -33.36 6.38 -3.38
C ASP A 146 -33.73 5.39 -2.26
N VAL A 147 -33.16 4.18 -2.27
CA VAL A 147 -33.39 3.18 -1.22
C VAL A 147 -32.28 3.34 -0.18
N SER A 148 -32.67 3.55 1.08
CA SER A 148 -31.71 3.48 2.18
C SER A 148 -31.14 2.06 2.22
N THR A 149 -29.89 1.92 1.80
CA THR A 149 -29.14 0.67 1.94
C THR A 149 -29.21 0.24 3.39
N VAL A 150 -29.90 -0.87 3.66
CA VAL A 150 -29.95 -1.48 4.99
C VAL A 150 -28.51 -1.84 5.38
N GLY A 151 -27.96 -1.11 6.35
CA GLY A 151 -26.57 -1.25 6.79
C GLY A 151 -25.61 -0.12 6.39
N VAL A 152 -26.01 0.85 5.57
CA VAL A 152 -25.24 2.10 5.39
C VAL A 152 -26.02 3.25 6.04
N PRO A 153 -25.48 3.88 7.11
CA PRO A 153 -26.13 5.05 7.70
C PRO A 153 -26.14 6.21 6.70
N SER A 154 -27.26 6.93 6.63
CA SER A 154 -27.28 8.24 5.99
C SER A 154 -26.27 9.16 6.67
N SER A 155 -25.67 10.01 5.85
CA SER A 155 -24.56 10.94 6.12
C SER A 155 -24.36 11.40 7.57
N GLN A 156 -23.08 11.46 7.95
CA GLN A 156 -22.50 12.22 9.07
C GLN A 156 -22.84 11.73 10.48
N LYS A 157 -22.16 10.67 10.93
CA LYS A 157 -21.83 10.58 12.37
C LYS A 157 -20.55 11.38 12.62
N MET A 158 -20.70 12.60 13.14
CA MET A 158 -19.65 13.29 13.91
C MET A 158 -19.46 12.53 15.23
N GLY A 159 -18.68 11.46 15.20
CA GLY A 159 -18.19 10.80 16.40
C GLY A 159 -16.76 11.23 16.64
N VAL A 160 -16.48 11.94 17.74
CA VAL A 160 -15.12 12.11 18.24
C VAL A 160 -14.75 10.81 18.94
N SER A 161 -14.21 9.85 18.18
CA SER A 161 -13.65 8.61 18.74
C SER A 161 -12.12 8.70 18.81
N LYS A 162 -11.58 8.24 19.94
CA LYS A 162 -10.13 8.04 20.12
C LYS A 162 -9.71 6.85 19.26
N PRO A 163 -8.59 6.92 18.53
CA PRO A 163 -8.07 5.74 17.84
C PRO A 163 -7.63 4.75 18.92
N LEU A 164 -8.32 3.62 18.99
CA LEU A 164 -7.79 2.44 19.64
C LEU A 164 -7.28 1.53 18.52
N SER A 165 -5.96 1.37 18.48
CA SER A 165 -5.29 0.28 17.80
C SER A 165 -5.96 -1.04 18.21
N GLY A 166 -5.96 -2.05 17.32
CA GLY A 166 -6.58 -3.36 17.55
C GLY A 166 -6.39 -3.94 18.96
N CYS A 167 -7.30 -4.83 19.36
CA CYS A 167 -7.60 -5.33 20.72
C CYS A 167 -6.46 -5.65 21.69
N THR A 168 -5.20 -5.58 21.28
CA THR A 168 -3.99 -5.87 22.06
C THR A 168 -3.28 -4.63 22.63
N ASN A 169 -3.70 -3.40 22.31
CA ASN A 169 -2.99 -2.18 22.72
C ASN A 169 -3.80 -1.21 23.61
N THR A 170 -4.67 -1.73 24.46
CA THR A 170 -5.15 -1.00 25.64
C THR A 170 -4.14 -1.20 26.78
N GLU A 171 -3.78 -0.16 27.54
CA GLU A 171 -2.95 -0.28 28.75
C GLU A 171 -3.47 -1.38 29.70
N GLU A 172 -4.78 -1.63 29.66
CA GLU A 172 -5.48 -2.65 30.42
C GLU A 172 -5.22 -4.09 29.95
N VAL A 173 -4.82 -4.31 28.69
CA VAL A 173 -4.59 -5.64 28.09
C VAL A 173 -3.13 -6.07 28.17
N LEU A 174 -2.19 -5.11 28.27
CA LEU A 174 -0.75 -5.38 28.37
C LEU A 174 -0.38 -6.40 29.49
N PRO A 175 -0.94 -6.31 30.72
CA PRO A 175 -0.65 -7.30 31.76
C PRO A 175 -1.09 -8.71 31.37
N TYR A 176 -2.19 -8.84 30.63
CA TYR A 176 -2.72 -10.13 30.18
C TYR A 176 -1.89 -10.73 29.06
N ILE A 177 -1.29 -9.90 28.20
CA ILE A 177 -0.34 -10.34 27.18
C ILE A 177 0.89 -10.97 27.86
N GLU A 178 1.45 -10.30 28.87
CA GLU A 178 2.59 -10.82 29.63
C GLU A 178 2.24 -12.12 30.37
N GLN A 179 1.09 -12.17 31.04
CA GLN A 179 0.60 -13.37 31.71
C GLN A 179 0.41 -14.54 30.74
N HIS A 180 -0.17 -14.31 29.56
CA HIS A 180 -0.33 -15.35 28.55
C HIS A 180 1.02 -15.86 28.04
N MET A 181 1.98 -14.97 27.84
CA MET A 181 3.34 -15.35 27.46
C MET A 181 4.03 -16.21 28.52
N ILE A 182 3.82 -15.91 29.80
CA ILE A 182 4.30 -16.74 30.92
C ILE A 182 3.59 -18.10 30.93
N HIS A 183 2.26 -18.10 30.73
CA HIS A 183 1.44 -19.31 30.66
C HIS A 183 1.95 -20.26 29.55
N ILE A 184 2.18 -19.75 28.33
CA ILE A 184 2.72 -20.54 27.21
C ILE A 184 4.12 -21.07 27.56
N LYS A 185 5.01 -20.23 28.10
CA LYS A 185 6.38 -20.67 28.48
C LYS A 185 6.37 -21.78 29.53
N THR A 186 5.37 -21.77 30.42
CA THR A 186 5.20 -22.76 31.49
C THR A 186 4.58 -24.04 30.98
N ALA A 187 3.54 -23.95 30.14
CA ALA A 187 2.87 -25.10 29.53
C ALA A 187 3.78 -25.83 28.51
N TYR A 188 4.69 -25.10 27.87
CA TYR A 188 5.56 -25.62 26.81
C TYR A 188 7.06 -25.39 27.10
N PRO A 189 7.62 -26.03 28.14
CA PRO A 189 8.99 -25.76 28.59
C PRO A 189 10.05 -26.09 27.53
N LYS A 190 9.79 -27.05 26.64
CA LYS A 190 10.66 -27.40 25.50
C LYS A 190 10.84 -26.27 24.48
N PHE A 191 9.87 -25.36 24.39
CA PHE A 191 9.87 -24.25 23.43
C PHE A 191 10.19 -22.90 24.09
N ARG A 192 10.53 -22.88 25.39
CA ARG A 192 10.79 -21.67 26.18
C ARG A 192 11.84 -20.71 25.58
N LYS A 193 12.80 -21.24 24.82
CA LYS A 193 13.85 -20.47 24.14
C LYS A 193 13.55 -20.11 22.68
N ARG A 194 12.43 -20.59 22.11
CA ARG A 194 12.06 -20.35 20.71
C ARG A 194 11.11 -19.16 20.60
N THR A 195 11.66 -17.95 20.48
CA THR A 195 10.90 -16.69 20.46
C THR A 195 9.80 -16.65 19.40
N LYS A 196 10.13 -17.00 18.14
CA LYS A 196 9.15 -17.00 17.04
C LYS A 196 7.97 -17.93 17.33
N TRP A 197 8.25 -19.16 17.78
CA TRP A 197 7.22 -20.13 18.13
C TRP A 197 6.32 -19.65 19.28
N LEU A 198 6.90 -19.01 20.30
CA LEU A 198 6.13 -18.45 21.41
C LEU A 198 5.20 -17.32 20.93
N GLN A 199 5.68 -16.44 20.06
CA GLN A 199 4.87 -15.37 19.48
C GLN A 199 3.76 -15.91 18.58
N ASP A 200 4.07 -16.84 17.68
CA ASP A 200 3.07 -17.49 16.81
C ASP A 200 1.99 -18.18 17.65
N LYS A 201 2.41 -18.88 18.70
CA LYS A 201 1.49 -19.56 19.62
C LYS A 201 0.62 -18.55 20.35
N HIS A 202 1.21 -17.49 20.89
CA HIS A 202 0.49 -16.38 21.53
C HIS A 202 -0.58 -15.80 20.60
N ASN A 203 -0.20 -15.37 19.40
CA ASN A 203 -1.10 -14.76 18.42
C ASN A 203 -2.28 -15.69 18.08
N SER A 204 -2.04 -16.99 17.99
CA SER A 204 -3.07 -17.98 17.66
C SER A 204 -4.02 -18.34 18.81
N THR A 205 -3.57 -18.25 20.07
CA THR A 205 -4.36 -18.74 21.23
C THR A 205 -4.82 -17.63 22.18
N PHE A 206 -4.29 -16.41 22.08
CA PHE A 206 -4.57 -15.34 23.03
C PHE A 206 -6.06 -14.96 23.06
N ILE A 207 -6.69 -14.84 21.89
CA ILE A 207 -8.11 -14.47 21.78
C ILE A 207 -9.05 -15.49 22.43
N GLN A 208 -8.65 -16.76 22.46
CA GLN A 208 -9.41 -17.81 23.14
C GLN A 208 -9.10 -17.83 24.64
N TRP A 209 -7.83 -17.61 25.00
CA TRP A 209 -7.36 -17.66 26.38
C TRP A 209 -7.88 -16.48 27.23
N LEU A 210 -7.90 -15.27 26.68
CA LEU A 210 -8.25 -14.04 27.38
C LEU A 210 -9.63 -14.09 28.07
N PRO A 211 -10.74 -14.47 27.39
CA PRO A 211 -12.04 -14.61 28.04
C PRO A 211 -12.04 -15.60 29.21
N PHE A 212 -11.36 -16.74 29.11
CA PHE A 212 -11.27 -17.69 30.23
C PHE A 212 -10.51 -17.09 31.41
N LYS A 213 -9.40 -16.38 31.15
CA LYS A 213 -8.61 -15.77 32.21
C LYS A 213 -9.39 -14.65 32.91
N VAL A 214 -10.04 -13.77 32.16
CA VAL A 214 -10.86 -12.69 32.70
C VAL A 214 -12.03 -13.26 33.49
N GLN A 215 -12.70 -14.30 32.99
CA GLN A 215 -13.80 -14.96 33.71
C GLN A 215 -13.34 -15.56 35.05
N SER A 216 -12.17 -16.20 35.08
CA SER A 216 -11.59 -16.76 36.31
C SER A 216 -11.25 -15.69 37.35
N GLU A 217 -10.80 -14.50 36.93
CA GLU A 217 -10.51 -13.40 37.86
C GLU A 217 -11.78 -12.77 38.41
N LEU A 218 -12.86 -12.73 37.63
CA LEU A 218 -14.16 -12.23 38.09
C LEU A 218 -14.80 -13.08 39.21
N GLU A 219 -14.33 -14.30 39.42
CA GLU A 219 -14.76 -15.19 40.51
C GLU A 219 -14.09 -14.84 41.86
N GLU A 220 -13.04 -14.00 41.85
CA GLU A 220 -12.35 -13.55 43.06
C GLU A 220 -12.97 -12.27 43.64
N ASP A 221 -13.06 -12.18 44.98
CA ASP A 221 -13.44 -10.94 45.65
C ASP A 221 -12.37 -9.85 45.39
N ASN A 222 -12.79 -8.63 45.01
CA ASN A 222 -11.90 -7.51 44.68
C ASN A 222 -11.00 -7.72 43.44
N HIS A 223 -11.51 -8.40 42.41
CA HIS A 223 -10.83 -8.78 41.17
C HIS A 223 -10.11 -7.66 40.37
N GLY A 224 -10.43 -6.37 40.56
CA GLY A 224 -9.75 -5.25 39.88
C GLY A 224 -9.94 -5.17 38.35
N VAL A 225 -10.54 -6.18 37.71
CA VAL A 225 -10.89 -6.21 36.27
C VAL A 225 -11.82 -5.06 35.90
N SER A 226 -11.40 -4.22 34.96
CA SER A 226 -12.17 -3.08 34.44
C SER A 226 -13.37 -3.55 33.60
N GLU A 227 -14.39 -2.68 33.46
CA GLU A 227 -15.51 -2.97 32.56
C GLU A 227 -15.07 -3.06 31.09
N ASN A 228 -14.14 -2.19 30.66
CA ASN A 228 -13.62 -2.19 29.29
C ASN A 228 -12.96 -3.52 28.92
N LEU A 229 -12.11 -4.06 29.80
CA LEU A 229 -11.42 -5.31 29.59
C LEU A 229 -12.38 -6.50 29.48
N ARG A 230 -13.48 -6.48 30.25
CA ARG A 230 -14.53 -7.51 30.14
C ARG A 230 -15.14 -7.52 28.74
N TRP A 231 -15.48 -6.35 28.21
CA TRP A 231 -16.02 -6.25 26.85
C TRP A 231 -14.99 -6.66 25.79
N LEU A 232 -13.72 -6.26 25.94
CA LEU A 232 -12.64 -6.71 25.05
C LEU A 232 -12.48 -8.24 25.04
N ALA A 233 -12.57 -8.88 26.20
CA ALA A 233 -12.43 -10.32 26.35
C ALA A 233 -13.59 -11.11 25.73
N VAL A 234 -14.82 -10.56 25.77
CA VAL A 234 -15.99 -11.14 25.11
C VAL A 234 -15.89 -11.06 23.58
N GLY A 235 -15.24 -10.01 23.07
CA GLY A 235 -15.10 -9.77 21.64
C GLY A 235 -16.19 -8.83 21.09
N PRO A 236 -15.99 -8.33 19.86
CA PRO A 236 -16.93 -7.43 19.22
C PRO A 236 -18.16 -8.17 18.70
N ASN A 237 -19.21 -7.43 18.40
CA ASN A 237 -20.36 -7.94 17.68
C ASN A 237 -19.95 -8.51 16.32
N MET A 238 -20.61 -9.59 15.90
CA MET A 238 -20.37 -10.26 14.61
C MET A 238 -20.76 -9.37 13.42
N ALA A 239 -21.66 -8.41 13.64
CA ALA A 239 -21.98 -7.38 12.67
C ALA A 239 -20.96 -6.24 12.75
N VAL A 240 -20.20 -6.03 11.67
CA VAL A 240 -19.16 -5.01 11.60
C VAL A 240 -19.58 -3.90 10.61
N PRO A 241 -19.97 -2.71 11.10
CA PRO A 241 -20.18 -1.54 10.26
C PRO A 241 -18.94 -1.17 9.43
N LEU A 242 -19.17 -0.80 8.18
CA LEU A 242 -18.15 -0.35 7.24
C LEU A 242 -18.32 1.14 6.92
N TYR A 243 -17.21 1.87 6.86
CA TYR A 243 -17.19 3.30 6.59
C TYR A 243 -16.32 3.65 5.38
N ARG A 244 -16.77 4.63 4.57
CA ARG A 244 -15.98 5.17 3.47
C ARG A 244 -15.03 6.30 3.89
N SER A 245 -15.32 6.91 5.03
CA SER A 245 -14.45 7.89 5.65
C SER A 245 -14.67 7.90 7.15
N TYR A 246 -13.62 8.14 7.92
CA TYR A 246 -13.67 8.12 9.38
C TYR A 246 -12.85 9.28 9.94
N LEU A 247 -13.38 9.95 10.97
CA LEU A 247 -12.74 11.11 11.58
C LEU A 247 -12.10 10.68 12.89
N ILE A 248 -10.78 10.84 12.99
CA ILE A 248 -10.03 10.52 14.21
C ILE A 248 -9.28 11.78 14.63
N LYS A 249 -9.53 12.28 15.85
CA LYS A 249 -8.86 13.48 16.40
C LYS A 249 -8.89 14.70 15.45
N GLY A 250 -9.99 14.87 14.71
CA GLY A 250 -10.15 15.98 13.74
C GLY A 250 -9.55 15.73 12.36
N ILE A 251 -8.86 14.61 12.15
CA ILE A 251 -8.30 14.20 10.86
C ILE A 251 -9.28 13.25 10.17
N LYS A 252 -9.63 13.55 8.93
CA LYS A 252 -10.52 12.73 8.12
C LYS A 252 -9.72 11.75 7.28
N PHE A 253 -9.88 10.48 7.56
CA PHE A 253 -9.37 9.36 6.77
C PHE A 253 -10.45 8.93 5.76
N ASN A 254 -10.04 8.59 4.54
CA ASN A 254 -10.93 8.08 3.50
C ASN A 254 -10.46 6.69 3.05
N ILE A 255 -11.37 5.86 2.56
CA ILE A 255 -10.98 4.67 1.79
C ILE A 255 -10.45 5.09 0.42
N LYS A 256 -9.61 4.26 -0.20
CA LYS A 256 -9.00 4.53 -1.50
C LYS A 256 -10.02 4.86 -2.59
N ALA A 257 -11.11 4.09 -2.65
CA ALA A 257 -12.19 4.33 -3.61
C ALA A 257 -12.83 5.73 -3.47
N GLN A 258 -12.87 6.26 -2.25
CA GLN A 258 -13.41 7.59 -1.95
C GLN A 258 -12.40 8.70 -2.30
N ASP A 259 -11.11 8.41 -2.19
CA ASP A 259 -10.02 9.32 -2.57
C ASP A 259 -9.86 9.43 -4.09
N ASP A 260 -10.08 8.34 -4.84
CA ASP A 260 -9.93 8.33 -6.31
C ASP A 260 -10.90 9.25 -7.06
N VAL A 261 -12.01 9.59 -6.41
CA VAL A 261 -13.02 10.51 -6.94
C VAL A 261 -12.91 11.93 -6.36
N ARG A 262 -11.85 12.22 -5.58
CA ARG A 262 -11.62 13.51 -4.92
C ARG A 262 -10.33 14.17 -5.37
N THR A 263 -10.28 15.48 -5.18
CA THR A 263 -9.10 16.30 -5.47
C THR A 263 -8.04 16.22 -4.37
N THR A 264 -8.44 15.85 -3.13
CA THR A 264 -7.55 15.69 -1.98
C THR A 264 -7.48 14.24 -1.54
N GLN A 265 -6.26 13.77 -1.22
CA GLN A 265 -5.97 12.40 -0.81
C GLN A 265 -5.80 12.31 0.71
N ASN A 266 -6.63 11.52 1.38
CA ASN A 266 -6.54 11.21 2.81
C ASN A 266 -6.71 9.70 3.13
N SER A 267 -6.31 8.82 2.21
CA SER A 267 -6.36 7.36 2.37
C SER A 267 -5.04 6.72 2.75
N GLY A 268 -3.96 7.50 2.82
CA GLY A 268 -2.64 7.04 3.27
C GLY A 268 -2.56 6.96 4.80
N VAL A 269 -1.96 5.89 5.28
CA VAL A 269 -1.73 5.63 6.72
C VAL A 269 -0.30 5.14 6.94
N TYR A 270 0.23 5.48 8.10
CA TYR A 270 1.58 5.12 8.54
C TYR A 270 1.50 4.46 9.92
N LEU A 271 2.32 3.44 10.11
CA LEU A 271 2.30 2.58 11.27
C LEU A 271 3.73 2.27 11.71
N LEU A 272 4.14 2.73 12.90
CA LEU A 272 5.45 2.39 13.46
C LEU A 272 5.33 1.14 14.34
N ALA A 273 5.78 0.00 13.83
CA ALA A 273 5.64 -1.29 14.46
C ALA A 273 6.96 -1.81 15.04
N GLN A 274 6.93 -2.44 16.21
CA GLN A 274 8.07 -3.20 16.69
C GLN A 274 8.02 -4.62 16.11
N THR A 275 8.92 -4.96 15.19
CA THR A 275 8.89 -6.23 14.45
C THR A 275 10.17 -7.03 14.63
N MET A 276 10.06 -8.36 14.54
CA MET A 276 11.19 -9.27 14.52
C MET A 276 11.85 -9.22 13.14
N GLN A 277 13.02 -8.61 13.04
CA GLN A 277 13.81 -8.55 11.82
C GLN A 277 14.93 -9.58 11.84
N VAL A 278 15.16 -10.22 10.69
CA VAL A 278 16.34 -11.07 10.47
C VAL A 278 17.28 -10.34 9.52
N VAL A 279 18.58 -10.33 9.82
CA VAL A 279 19.60 -9.62 9.01
C VAL A 279 19.76 -10.28 7.62
N SER A 280 19.34 -11.55 7.50
CA SER A 280 19.38 -12.34 6.27
C SER A 280 18.39 -13.50 6.34
N ALA A 281 17.91 -13.99 5.20
CA ALA A 281 17.06 -15.20 5.11
C ALA A 281 17.73 -16.46 5.70
N LYS A 282 19.05 -16.45 5.90
CA LYS A 282 19.82 -17.54 6.53
C LYS A 282 20.03 -17.34 8.04
N ASP A 283 19.67 -16.18 8.57
CA ASP A 283 19.85 -15.83 9.98
C ASP A 283 18.75 -16.47 10.83
N LYS A 284 19.17 -17.14 11.91
CA LYS A 284 18.27 -17.81 12.87
C LYS A 284 18.00 -16.95 14.11
N ASN A 285 18.61 -15.77 14.19
CA ASN A 285 18.56 -14.88 15.34
C ASN A 285 17.83 -13.58 14.99
N PRO A 286 16.50 -13.56 15.09
CA PRO A 286 15.72 -12.34 14.88
C PRO A 286 15.99 -11.30 15.96
N ILE A 287 16.15 -10.05 15.55
CA ILE A 287 16.32 -8.86 16.40
C ILE A 287 15.03 -8.05 16.38
N LEU A 288 14.57 -7.59 17.54
CA LEU A 288 13.41 -6.69 17.64
C LEU A 288 13.83 -5.28 17.21
N SER A 289 13.13 -4.68 16.24
CA SER A 289 13.40 -3.30 15.82
C SER A 289 12.14 -2.60 15.34
N ASN A 290 12.12 -1.27 15.43
CA ASN A 290 11.00 -0.46 14.96
C ASN A 290 11.05 -0.35 13.43
N MET A 291 9.93 -0.66 12.78
CA MET A 291 9.76 -0.62 11.33
C MET A 291 8.50 0.16 11.00
N GLY A 292 8.65 1.14 10.12
CA GLY A 292 7.51 1.89 9.57
C GLY A 292 6.83 1.08 8.46
N PHE A 293 5.52 0.90 8.59
CA PHE A 293 4.64 0.36 7.58
C PHE A 293 3.82 1.50 6.98
N TYR A 294 3.67 1.48 5.67
CA TYR A 294 2.82 2.41 4.95
C TYR A 294 1.72 1.62 4.27
N GLY A 295 0.49 2.07 4.45
CA GLY A 295 -0.70 1.42 3.91
C GLY A 295 -1.60 2.42 3.21
N VAL A 296 -2.46 1.88 2.36
CA VAL A 296 -3.59 2.61 1.78
C VAL A 296 -4.86 1.93 2.27
N ILE A 297 -5.72 2.71 2.94
CA ILE A 297 -6.98 2.23 3.52
C ILE A 297 -7.89 1.74 2.39
N GLN A 298 -8.26 0.46 2.41
CA GLN A 298 -9.24 -0.12 1.50
C GLN A 298 -10.63 -0.14 2.13
N GLU A 299 -10.69 -0.50 3.41
CA GLU A 299 -11.93 -0.58 4.19
C GLU A 299 -11.69 -0.01 5.57
N ILE A 300 -12.73 0.59 6.16
CA ILE A 300 -12.73 1.01 7.56
C ILE A 300 -13.84 0.24 8.24
N TRP A 301 -13.48 -0.54 9.25
CA TRP A 301 -14.39 -1.34 10.07
C TRP A 301 -14.58 -0.62 11.40
N ASP A 302 -15.75 -0.69 12.00
CA ASP A 302 -15.98 -0.17 13.36
C ASP A 302 -16.45 -1.32 14.24
N LEU A 303 -15.53 -1.86 15.03
CA LEU A 303 -15.81 -3.01 15.87
C LEU A 303 -16.62 -2.57 17.09
N ASP A 304 -17.87 -3.00 17.15
CA ASP A 304 -18.78 -2.66 18.25
C ASP A 304 -18.63 -3.64 19.42
N TYR A 305 -18.11 -3.14 20.54
CA TYR A 305 -17.99 -3.87 21.82
C TYR A 305 -19.16 -3.59 22.77
N GLN A 306 -20.30 -3.15 22.24
CA GLN A 306 -21.52 -2.72 22.93
C GLN A 306 -21.34 -1.41 23.72
N LYS A 307 -20.29 -1.30 24.53
CA LYS A 307 -20.00 -0.09 25.34
C LYS A 307 -19.19 0.96 24.60
N PHE A 308 -18.33 0.53 23.69
CA PHE A 308 -17.49 1.39 22.89
C PHE A 308 -17.28 0.75 21.52
N THR A 309 -16.85 1.56 20.56
CA THR A 309 -16.48 1.07 19.24
C THR A 309 -15.02 1.33 18.98
N ILE A 310 -14.38 0.44 18.22
CA ILE A 310 -12.99 0.54 17.83
C ILE A 310 -12.90 0.58 16.31
N PRO A 311 -12.49 1.71 15.70
CA PRO A 311 -12.24 1.75 14.27
C PRO A 311 -10.98 0.96 13.91
N VAL A 312 -11.11 0.04 12.98
CA VAL A 312 -10.01 -0.75 12.42
C VAL A 312 -9.87 -0.42 10.94
N PHE A 313 -8.67 -0.02 10.53
CA PHE A 313 -8.36 0.27 9.13
C PHE A 313 -7.78 -0.98 8.48
N ARG A 314 -8.45 -1.44 7.43
CA ARG A 314 -7.96 -2.55 6.62
C ARG A 314 -7.15 -1.99 5.46
N GLU A 315 -5.89 -2.36 5.42
CA GLU A 315 -4.90 -1.80 4.50
C GLU A 315 -4.45 -2.83 3.46
N TYR A 316 -4.05 -2.34 2.28
CA TYR A 316 -3.25 -3.14 1.34
C TYR A 316 -1.78 -2.82 1.56
N ASN A 317 -1.01 -3.82 2.00
CA ASN A 317 0.45 -3.71 2.14
C ASN A 317 1.10 -4.12 0.80
N ASP A 318 1.91 -3.25 0.21
CA ASP A 318 2.77 -3.57 -0.94
C ASP A 318 4.08 -4.29 -0.48
N VAL A 319 4.09 -4.92 0.71
CA VAL A 319 5.26 -5.63 1.24
C VAL A 319 5.26 -7.09 0.78
N ILE A 320 6.35 -7.44 0.10
CA ILE A 320 6.74 -8.78 -0.32
C ILE A 320 6.87 -9.70 0.90
N GLY A 321 5.99 -10.69 1.01
CA GLY A 321 6.16 -11.83 1.92
C GLY A 321 4.95 -12.11 2.80
N ASP A 322 4.42 -13.33 2.71
CA ASP A 322 3.49 -13.89 3.69
C ASP A 322 4.15 -13.87 5.07
N GLU A 323 3.73 -12.97 5.97
CA GLU A 323 3.81 -13.18 7.41
C GLU A 323 2.80 -12.27 8.14
N VAL A 324 2.05 -12.88 9.06
CA VAL A 324 0.91 -12.34 9.78
C VAL A 324 1.34 -11.15 10.65
N LEU A 325 0.73 -9.98 10.44
CA LEU A 325 0.83 -8.83 11.35
C LEU A 325 0.04 -9.13 12.63
N GLY A 326 0.69 -9.81 13.57
CA GLY A 326 0.33 -9.80 14.99
C GLY A 326 0.95 -8.57 15.66
N ASP A 327 0.15 -7.93 16.52
CA ASP A 327 0.48 -6.87 17.47
C ASP A 327 1.28 -5.69 16.94
N VAL A 328 0.55 -4.63 16.55
CA VAL A 328 1.19 -3.36 16.19
C VAL A 328 0.47 -2.17 16.80
N ILE A 329 1.27 -1.31 17.43
CA ILE A 329 0.91 0.02 17.95
C ILE A 329 0.67 0.95 16.77
N ILE A 330 -0.58 1.38 16.56
CA ILE A 330 -0.95 2.35 15.54
C ILE A 330 -0.89 3.78 16.09
N GLU A 331 0.24 4.47 15.86
CA GLU A 331 0.26 5.93 15.89
C GLU A 331 -0.27 6.46 14.55
N CYS A 332 -1.58 6.69 14.47
CA CYS A 332 -2.17 7.40 13.33
C CYS A 332 -1.75 8.88 13.39
N GLU A 333 -0.60 9.22 12.79
CA GLU A 333 -0.30 10.60 12.42
C GLU A 333 -0.83 10.91 11.02
N PRO A 334 -1.46 12.07 10.82
CA PRO A 334 -1.83 12.50 9.48
C PRO A 334 -0.57 12.78 8.67
N PHE A 335 -0.55 12.37 7.41
CA PHE A 335 0.42 12.92 6.47
C PHE A 335 0.02 14.37 6.12
N THR A 336 0.35 15.33 6.99
CA THR A 336 0.14 16.77 6.76
C THR A 336 1.43 17.52 6.41
N ARG A 337 2.58 16.85 6.32
CA ARG A 337 3.77 17.49 5.74
C ARG A 337 3.62 17.51 4.22
N GLY A 338 3.35 18.70 3.68
CA GLY A 338 3.80 19.02 2.33
C GLY A 338 5.26 18.60 2.18
N MET A 339 5.63 18.05 1.02
CA MET A 339 7.04 17.79 0.73
C MET A 339 7.85 19.02 1.12
N PRO A 340 8.94 18.87 1.91
CA PRO A 340 9.78 20.01 2.22
C PRO A 340 10.20 20.67 0.90
N ASN A 341 9.92 21.96 0.81
CA ASN A 341 10.37 22.80 -0.29
C ASN A 341 11.91 22.72 -0.30
N VAL A 342 12.48 22.25 -1.41
CA VAL A 342 13.95 22.15 -1.56
C VAL A 342 14.56 23.51 -1.95
N ASP A 343 13.76 24.56 -1.98
CA ASP A 343 14.21 25.93 -2.24
C ASP A 343 14.44 26.70 -0.94
N THR A 344 15.48 26.35 -0.20
CA THR A 344 16.20 27.31 0.65
C THR A 344 17.68 26.97 0.62
N PHE A 345 18.41 27.72 -0.21
CA PHE A 345 19.84 27.91 -0.10
C PHE A 345 20.11 28.64 1.21
N ASP A 346 20.94 28.07 2.06
CA ASP A 346 21.75 28.84 3.00
C ASP A 346 23.21 28.61 2.62
N GLU A 347 23.85 29.67 2.13
CA GLU A 347 25.30 29.81 2.00
C GLU A 347 25.95 29.84 3.39
N PRO A 348 27.22 29.42 3.48
CA PRO A 348 28.29 30.41 3.39
C PRO A 348 29.31 30.15 2.29
#